data_AF-A0A151F1G2-F1
#
_entry.id   AF-A0A151F1G2-F1
#
_cell.length_a   1.000
_cell.length_b   1.000
_cell.length_c   1.000
_cell.angle_alpha   90.00
_cell.angle_beta   90.00
_cell.angle_gamma   90.00
#
_symmetry.space_group_name_H-M   'P 1'
#
loop_
_entity.id
_entity.type
_entity.pdbx_description
1 polymer ?
#
loop_
_entity_poly.entity_id
_entity_poly.type
_entity_poly.pdbx_seq_one_letter_code
_entity_poly.pdbx_strand_id
1 'polypeptide(L)'
;MKNDNFDMIIITSTWFESSLYPLVEHKNIHNIKTVCISCRDIYRSIYFDVEGRDNAEKIKYFIKSAYDNWGIKYVLLIGGRRGGLFKPTWWVPVRYSNVVAWYKEPFLCDLYFADIYDTEGNFSSWDSNGNGIFAEWDENGKDILDMYPEVCVGRLPCKNIEELEIIVDKIINYENTAYGSEWFYKYVGIAGDTWPEQNDFYEGEMITEAAFDYLIGFESSYLWTSTGSFKDKQDVIDEVNKGCGFLVFCGHGDPMIWGTYPPHEKEWIDGPLYDQMDEFINGEKLPITLVGGCNNAQFDVSFLNFIKGVLEKGLKYFIKYPGIPQGYYEYDWGSKCWAWSMVTVKDGGCVAIMGNTGLSYSMTGEQCLSKFEGFLIQQFFRSYQEGKDTLGDAYNSQLIYYMDIYPSMINRSDCKVVQEWTLLGDPSLKIGGY
;
A
#
# COMPACT_ATOMS: atom_id res chain seq x y z
N MET A 1 23.91 -20.62 -12.30
CA MET A 1 23.20 -19.53 -11.62
C MET A 1 23.95 -18.20 -11.61
N LYS A 2 25.28 -18.12 -11.76
CA LYS A 2 26.02 -16.84 -11.67
C LYS A 2 25.86 -15.87 -12.88
N ASN A 3 24.87 -16.06 -13.76
CA ASN A 3 24.63 -15.24 -14.97
C ASN A 3 23.17 -15.35 -15.47
N ASP A 4 22.22 -15.71 -14.60
CA ASP A 4 20.81 -15.72 -14.99
C ASP A 4 20.25 -14.30 -14.81
N ASN A 5 19.74 -13.68 -15.88
CA ASN A 5 19.08 -12.38 -15.80
C ASN A 5 17.59 -12.59 -15.49
N PHE A 6 17.12 -12.00 -14.41
CA PHE A 6 15.71 -11.97 -14.00
C PHE A 6 15.23 -10.53 -13.94
N ASP A 7 14.01 -10.28 -14.39
CA ASP A 7 13.35 -8.98 -14.26
C ASP A 7 12.65 -8.87 -12.91
N MET A 8 12.14 -10.00 -12.39
CA MET A 8 11.34 -10.06 -11.18
C MET A 8 11.74 -11.22 -10.27
N ILE A 9 11.73 -10.99 -8.96
CA ILE A 9 11.74 -12.05 -7.96
C ILE A 9 10.46 -12.03 -7.14
N ILE A 10 9.95 -13.22 -6.85
CA ILE A 10 8.87 -13.42 -5.87
C ILE A 10 9.49 -14.01 -4.61
N ILE A 11 9.41 -13.31 -3.49
CA ILE A 11 9.90 -13.81 -2.20
C ILE A 11 8.72 -14.26 -1.35
N THR A 12 8.71 -15.53 -0.95
CA THR A 12 7.59 -16.11 -0.22
C THR A 12 8.00 -17.13 0.84
N SER A 13 7.03 -17.72 1.53
CA SER A 13 7.25 -18.91 2.35
C SER A 13 7.14 -20.18 1.50
N THR A 14 7.85 -21.24 1.88
CA THR A 14 7.72 -22.58 1.26
C THR A 14 6.27 -23.12 1.31
N TRP A 15 5.42 -22.54 2.17
CA TRP A 15 4.00 -22.88 2.25
C TRP A 15 3.18 -22.42 1.03
N PHE A 16 3.62 -21.37 0.34
CA PHE A 16 2.91 -20.76 -0.79
C PHE A 16 3.54 -21.09 -2.16
N GLU A 17 4.77 -21.58 -2.14
CA GLU A 17 5.63 -21.72 -3.33
C GLU A 17 4.98 -22.51 -4.48
N SER A 18 4.28 -23.61 -4.19
CA SER A 18 3.61 -24.41 -5.22
C SER A 18 2.43 -23.69 -5.87
N SER A 19 1.70 -22.88 -5.13
CA SER A 19 0.54 -22.13 -5.64
C SER A 19 0.93 -20.94 -6.51
N LEU A 20 2.23 -20.61 -6.58
CA LEU A 20 2.76 -19.49 -7.38
C LEU A 20 3.23 -19.89 -8.77
N TYR A 21 3.25 -21.18 -9.09
CA TYR A 21 3.62 -21.64 -10.44
C TYR A 21 2.82 -20.95 -11.56
N PRO A 22 1.47 -20.79 -11.47
CA PRO A 22 0.69 -20.10 -12.50
C PRO A 22 1.13 -18.65 -12.73
N LEU A 23 1.41 -17.90 -11.64
CA LEU A 23 1.86 -16.51 -11.74
C LEU A 23 3.24 -16.40 -12.38
N VAL A 24 4.19 -17.25 -11.97
CA VAL A 24 5.55 -17.28 -12.54
C VAL A 24 5.49 -17.57 -14.04
N GLU A 25 4.73 -18.58 -14.46
CA GLU A 25 4.55 -18.91 -15.87
C GLU A 25 3.91 -17.77 -16.66
N HIS A 26 2.87 -17.15 -16.11
CA HIS A 26 2.19 -16.02 -16.74
C HIS A 26 3.16 -14.84 -17.00
N LYS A 27 3.97 -14.48 -16.00
CA LYS A 27 4.97 -13.42 -16.15
C LYS A 27 6.03 -13.75 -17.19
N ASN A 28 6.51 -15.00 -17.20
CA ASN A 28 7.49 -15.45 -18.20
C ASN A 28 6.92 -15.43 -19.62
N ILE A 29 5.64 -15.78 -19.81
CA ILE A 29 4.95 -15.69 -21.12
C ILE A 29 4.90 -14.24 -21.61
N HIS A 30 4.70 -13.28 -20.71
CA HIS A 30 4.70 -11.84 -21.01
C HIS A 30 6.08 -11.19 -20.95
N ASN A 31 7.15 -11.99 -21.06
CA ASN A 31 8.55 -11.55 -21.10
C ASN A 31 9.05 -10.82 -19.85
N ILE A 32 8.44 -11.06 -18.69
CA ILE A 32 8.96 -10.67 -17.38
C ILE A 32 9.60 -11.92 -16.80
N LYS A 33 10.93 -12.02 -16.88
CA LYS A 33 11.67 -13.20 -16.38
C LYS A 33 11.56 -13.26 -14.87
N THR A 34 10.78 -14.23 -14.38
CA THR A 34 10.41 -14.31 -12.97
C THR A 34 10.92 -15.60 -12.34
N VAL A 35 11.45 -15.47 -11.11
CA VAL A 35 11.80 -16.61 -10.26
C VAL A 35 11.15 -16.48 -8.88
N CYS A 36 10.60 -17.60 -8.39
CA CYS A 36 10.04 -17.70 -7.04
C CYS A 36 11.11 -18.24 -6.08
N ILE A 37 11.27 -17.58 -4.94
CA ILE A 37 12.34 -17.84 -3.97
C ILE A 37 11.74 -17.89 -2.57
N SER A 38 11.97 -19.01 -1.88
CA SER A 38 11.51 -19.15 -0.52
C SER A 38 12.44 -18.43 0.47
N CYS A 39 11.88 -17.85 1.53
CA CYS A 39 12.66 -17.29 2.65
C CYS A 39 13.63 -18.33 3.23
N ARG A 40 13.25 -19.62 3.20
CA ARG A 40 14.12 -20.72 3.65
C ARG A 40 15.39 -20.81 2.80
N ASP A 41 15.27 -20.63 1.49
CA ASP A 41 16.41 -20.75 0.57
C ASP A 41 17.33 -19.53 0.69
N ILE A 42 16.76 -18.34 0.92
CA ILE A 42 17.53 -17.14 1.29
C ILE A 42 18.35 -17.41 2.56
N TYR A 43 17.72 -17.90 3.63
CA TYR A 43 18.40 -18.13 4.91
C TYR A 43 19.40 -19.29 4.91
N ARG A 44 19.37 -20.14 3.88
CA ARG A 44 20.28 -21.28 3.70
C ARG A 44 21.39 -21.01 2.68
N SER A 45 21.52 -19.77 2.22
CA SER A 45 22.50 -19.36 1.21
C SER A 45 22.42 -20.18 -0.09
N ILE A 46 21.21 -20.52 -0.54
CA ILE A 46 21.05 -21.36 -1.75
C ILE A 46 21.52 -20.63 -3.02
N TYR A 47 21.28 -19.31 -3.10
CA TYR A 47 21.62 -18.50 -4.27
C TYR A 47 22.79 -17.54 -4.02
N PHE A 48 22.79 -16.88 -2.85
CA PHE A 48 23.81 -15.92 -2.41
C PHE A 48 24.17 -16.18 -0.95
N ASP A 49 25.35 -15.75 -0.52
CA ASP A 49 25.71 -15.82 0.89
C ASP A 49 24.76 -14.93 1.72
N VAL A 50 24.26 -15.50 2.83
CA VAL A 50 23.34 -14.77 3.72
C VAL A 50 24.09 -13.70 4.52
N GLU A 51 23.60 -12.46 4.44
CA GLU A 51 24.06 -11.31 5.22
C GLU A 51 22.88 -10.68 5.96
N GLY A 52 23.14 -9.92 7.02
CA GLY A 52 22.10 -9.19 7.77
C GLY A 52 21.79 -9.74 9.17
N ARG A 53 21.46 -8.81 10.07
CA ARG A 53 21.30 -9.02 11.51
C ARG A 53 20.00 -9.73 11.88
N ASP A 54 18.95 -9.54 11.10
CA ASP A 54 17.64 -10.13 11.29
C ASP A 54 17.04 -10.63 9.96
N ASN A 55 15.87 -11.27 10.02
CA ASN A 55 15.27 -11.90 8.85
C ASN A 55 14.79 -10.91 7.77
N ALA A 56 14.45 -9.67 8.14
CA ALA A 56 14.06 -8.65 7.17
C ALA A 56 15.31 -8.04 6.50
N GLU A 57 16.38 -7.78 7.25
CA GLU A 57 17.64 -7.32 6.68
C GLU A 57 18.28 -8.40 5.78
N LYS A 58 18.16 -9.68 6.15
CA LYS A 58 18.56 -10.80 5.28
C LYS A 58 17.84 -10.83 3.93
N ILE A 59 16.55 -10.51 3.93
CA ILE A 59 15.79 -10.37 2.69
C ILE A 59 16.27 -9.15 1.91
N LYS A 60 16.54 -8.02 2.57
CA LYS A 60 17.06 -6.82 1.91
C LYS A 60 18.44 -7.06 1.27
N TYR A 61 19.37 -7.72 1.95
CA TYR A 61 20.66 -8.13 1.36
C TYR A 61 20.51 -9.12 0.20
N PHE A 62 19.52 -10.01 0.28
CA PHE A 62 19.19 -10.89 -0.83
C PHE A 62 18.70 -10.10 -2.06
N ILE A 63 17.79 -9.14 -1.86
CA ILE A 63 17.31 -8.23 -2.91
C ILE A 63 18.47 -7.45 -3.51
N LYS A 64 19.36 -6.89 -2.67
CA LYS A 64 20.61 -6.26 -3.12
C LYS A 64 21.43 -7.19 -4.02
N SER A 65 21.66 -8.43 -3.59
CA SER A 65 22.45 -9.39 -4.35
C SER A 65 21.78 -9.75 -5.69
N ALA A 66 20.45 -9.90 -5.70
CA ALA A 66 19.69 -10.12 -6.92
C ALA A 66 19.73 -8.90 -7.84
N TYR A 67 19.66 -7.68 -7.30
CA TYR A 67 19.81 -6.45 -8.08
C TYR A 67 21.20 -6.39 -8.74
N ASP A 68 22.27 -6.56 -7.96
CA ASP A 68 23.65 -6.46 -8.43
C ASP A 68 24.03 -7.56 -9.44
N ASN A 69 23.53 -8.78 -9.25
CA ASN A 69 23.99 -9.96 -9.99
C ASN A 69 23.00 -10.49 -11.02
N TRP A 70 21.69 -10.26 -10.84
CA TRP A 70 20.65 -10.71 -11.78
C TRP A 70 19.96 -9.57 -12.52
N GLY A 71 20.14 -8.31 -12.08
CA GLY A 71 19.57 -7.14 -12.74
C GLY A 71 18.06 -6.99 -12.55
N ILE A 72 17.53 -7.47 -11.42
CA ILE A 72 16.09 -7.40 -11.13
C ILE A 72 15.61 -5.96 -11.05
N LYS A 73 14.35 -5.77 -11.41
CA LYS A 73 13.63 -4.49 -11.30
C LYS A 73 12.43 -4.58 -10.37
N TYR A 74 11.81 -5.75 -10.25
CA TYR A 74 10.58 -5.96 -9.49
C TYR A 74 10.76 -6.99 -8.37
N VAL A 75 10.22 -6.70 -7.20
CA VAL A 75 10.20 -7.60 -6.04
C VAL A 75 8.76 -7.72 -5.52
N LEU A 76 8.20 -8.92 -5.59
CA LEU A 76 6.89 -9.21 -5.02
C LEU A 76 7.05 -10.02 -3.73
N LEU A 77 6.64 -9.42 -2.61
CA LEU A 77 6.66 -10.05 -1.29
C LEU A 77 5.32 -10.74 -1.03
N ILE A 78 5.30 -12.06 -0.88
CA ILE A 78 4.05 -12.82 -0.70
C ILE A 78 4.03 -13.51 0.66
N GLY A 79 3.27 -12.93 1.59
CA GLY A 79 3.04 -13.48 2.92
C GLY A 79 2.78 -12.40 3.97
N GLY A 80 1.68 -12.55 4.71
CA GLY A 80 1.28 -11.68 5.81
C GLY A 80 1.57 -12.26 7.20
N ARG A 81 0.86 -11.73 8.20
CA ARG A 81 0.98 -12.15 9.61
C ARG A 81 0.49 -13.58 9.80
N ARG A 82 1.34 -14.43 10.39
CA ARG A 82 1.11 -15.85 10.73
C ARG A 82 0.91 -16.06 12.23
N GLY A 83 0.18 -15.17 12.87
CA GLY A 83 -0.08 -15.23 14.31
C GLY A 83 1.00 -14.56 15.17
N GLY A 84 1.17 -15.06 16.40
CA GLY A 84 2.00 -14.43 17.43
C GLY A 84 1.22 -13.36 18.20
N LEU A 85 0.93 -13.65 19.48
CA LEU A 85 0.09 -12.80 20.33
C LEU A 85 0.82 -11.52 20.78
N PHE A 86 1.92 -11.68 21.53
CA PHE A 86 2.74 -10.55 22.00
C PHE A 86 3.85 -10.15 21.03
N LYS A 87 4.33 -11.11 20.23
CA LYS A 87 5.33 -10.89 19.19
C LYS A 87 4.78 -11.45 17.87
N PRO A 88 4.32 -10.59 16.95
CA PRO A 88 3.83 -11.02 15.65
C PRO A 88 4.88 -11.87 14.93
N THR A 89 4.41 -12.89 14.23
CA THR A 89 5.22 -13.70 13.32
C THR A 89 4.70 -13.56 11.91
N TRP A 90 5.57 -13.75 10.92
CA TRP A 90 5.30 -13.40 9.54
C TRP A 90 5.66 -14.56 8.61
N TRP A 91 4.88 -14.76 7.55
CA TRP A 91 5.24 -15.64 6.44
C TRP A 91 6.44 -15.09 5.68
N VAL A 92 6.41 -13.78 5.39
CA VAL A 92 7.52 -12.99 4.87
C VAL A 92 7.72 -11.80 5.82
N PRO A 93 8.92 -11.61 6.41
CA PRO A 93 9.22 -10.50 7.30
C PRO A 93 8.80 -9.12 6.77
N VAL A 94 8.56 -8.22 7.72
CA VAL A 94 8.22 -6.81 7.50
C VAL A 94 9.26 -5.92 8.18
N ARG A 95 9.27 -4.63 7.85
CA ARG A 95 9.97 -3.60 8.61
C ARG A 95 8.98 -2.56 9.11
N TYR A 96 9.25 -2.06 10.32
CA TYR A 96 8.54 -0.91 10.88
C TYR A 96 9.46 0.30 10.83
N SER A 97 8.91 1.44 10.41
CA SER A 97 9.55 2.74 10.57
C SER A 97 9.27 3.30 11.94
N ASN A 98 10.23 4.03 12.52
CA ASN A 98 10.11 4.70 13.81
C ASN A 98 10.23 6.23 13.70
N VAL A 99 9.93 6.80 12.52
CA VAL A 99 9.83 8.26 12.37
C VAL A 99 8.63 8.77 13.15
N VAL A 100 8.87 9.75 14.02
CA VAL A 100 7.83 10.37 14.85
C VAL A 100 7.65 11.79 14.39
N ALA A 101 6.63 12.03 13.57
CA ALA A 101 6.23 13.37 13.20
C ALA A 101 5.32 14.00 14.26
N TRP A 102 4.03 13.65 14.28
CA TRP A 102 3.05 14.23 15.22
C TRP A 102 2.62 13.25 16.31
N TYR A 103 2.52 11.97 15.98
CA TYR A 103 2.15 10.90 16.90
C TYR A 103 3.19 9.79 16.86
N LYS A 104 3.49 9.20 18.03
CA LYS A 104 4.52 8.17 18.17
C LYS A 104 3.89 6.79 18.02
N GLU A 105 3.89 6.29 16.79
CA GLU A 105 3.48 4.92 16.49
C GLU A 105 4.32 4.37 15.32
N PRO A 106 5.03 3.25 15.50
CA PRO A 106 5.70 2.59 14.41
C PRO A 106 4.69 2.06 13.39
N PHE A 107 4.99 2.20 12.11
CA PHE A 107 4.12 1.75 11.02
C PHE A 107 4.89 0.90 10.02
N LEU A 108 4.19 0.04 9.28
CA LEU A 108 4.80 -0.88 8.30
C LEU A 108 5.39 -0.09 7.14
N CYS A 109 6.60 -0.43 6.71
CA CYS A 109 7.27 0.26 5.62
C CYS A 109 7.98 -0.74 4.72
N ASP A 110 7.41 -1.01 3.55
CA ASP A 110 8.03 -1.89 2.54
C ASP A 110 9.01 -1.13 1.63
N LEU A 111 9.00 0.21 1.62
CA LEU A 111 10.06 1.03 0.98
C LEU A 111 11.45 0.66 1.52
N TYR A 112 11.54 0.19 2.77
CA TYR A 112 12.75 -0.41 3.32
C TYR A 112 13.38 -1.48 2.43
N PHE A 113 12.59 -2.31 1.74
CA PHE A 113 13.11 -3.36 0.88
C PHE A 113 13.51 -2.86 -0.52
N ALA A 114 13.06 -1.66 -0.88
CA ALA A 114 13.24 -1.06 -2.20
C ALA A 114 14.46 -0.13 -2.27
N ASP A 115 14.72 0.62 -1.21
CA ASP A 115 15.91 1.48 -1.03
C ASP A 115 17.10 0.62 -0.62
N ILE A 116 17.94 0.23 -1.57
CA ILE A 116 19.08 -0.67 -1.41
C ILE A 116 20.35 0.10 -1.07
N TYR A 117 20.57 1.24 -1.71
CA TYR A 117 21.79 2.03 -1.61
C TYR A 117 21.52 3.44 -1.09
N ASP A 118 22.43 3.96 -0.28
CA ASP A 118 22.44 5.38 0.04
C ASP A 118 23.11 6.20 -1.07
N THR A 119 23.05 7.53 -0.93
CA THR A 119 23.66 8.48 -1.89
C THR A 119 25.18 8.33 -2.08
N GLU A 120 25.87 7.61 -1.18
CA GLU A 120 27.32 7.33 -1.28
C GLU A 120 27.59 5.95 -1.92
N GLY A 121 26.55 5.18 -2.22
CA GLY A 121 26.64 3.83 -2.76
C GLY A 121 26.88 2.75 -1.70
N ASN A 122 26.73 3.07 -0.41
CA ASN A 122 26.76 2.06 0.65
C ASN A 122 25.38 1.42 0.82
N PHE A 123 25.33 0.26 1.49
CA PHE A 123 24.07 -0.38 1.80
C PHE A 123 23.21 0.48 2.73
N SER A 124 22.00 0.81 2.29
CA SER A 124 21.03 1.60 3.05
C SER A 124 20.43 0.74 4.16
N SER A 125 21.04 0.70 5.35
CA SER A 125 20.60 -0.19 6.44
C SER A 125 19.29 0.25 7.11
N TRP A 126 18.92 1.53 6.95
CA TRP A 126 17.90 2.25 7.73
C TRP A 126 18.11 2.21 9.25
N ASP A 127 19.33 1.95 9.69
CA ASP A 127 19.78 2.04 11.09
C ASP A 127 21.24 2.48 11.05
N SER A 128 21.43 3.77 10.77
CA SER A 128 22.72 4.43 10.55
C SER A 128 23.53 4.61 11.83
N ASN A 129 22.86 4.62 12.98
CA ASN A 129 23.50 4.72 14.29
C ASN A 129 23.74 3.35 14.96
N GLY A 130 23.18 2.27 14.40
CA GLY A 130 23.42 0.88 14.81
C GLY A 130 22.72 0.48 16.11
N ASN A 131 21.68 1.19 16.54
CA ASN A 131 20.97 0.92 17.79
C ASN A 131 19.85 -0.13 17.65
N GLY A 132 19.54 -0.58 16.43
CA GLY A 132 18.51 -1.57 16.12
C GLY A 132 17.09 -1.00 16.04
N ILE A 133 16.92 0.32 16.06
CA ILE A 133 15.68 1.05 15.82
C ILE A 133 15.73 1.57 14.39
N PHE A 134 14.86 1.07 13.52
CA PHE A 134 14.95 1.36 12.09
C PHE A 134 14.14 2.59 11.72
N ALA A 135 14.70 3.41 10.82
CA ALA A 135 14.14 4.70 10.41
C ALA A 135 13.76 5.56 11.62
N GLU A 136 14.59 5.56 12.67
CA GLU A 136 14.39 6.37 13.85
C GLU A 136 14.49 7.84 13.47
N TRP A 137 13.46 8.64 13.74
CA TRP A 137 13.61 10.09 13.72
C TRP A 137 12.62 10.74 14.67
N ASP A 138 13.11 11.04 15.87
CA ASP A 138 12.38 11.78 16.90
C ASP A 138 13.28 12.86 17.55
N GLU A 139 12.94 13.30 18.76
CA GLU A 139 13.72 14.31 19.48
C GLU A 139 15.05 13.79 20.04
N ASN A 140 15.22 12.47 20.15
CA ASN A 140 16.34 11.80 20.82
C ASN A 140 17.22 10.99 19.86
N GLY A 141 16.69 10.57 18.72
CA GLY A 141 17.40 9.76 17.73
C GLY A 141 17.07 10.17 16.31
N LYS A 142 18.03 9.97 15.40
CA LYS A 142 17.87 10.23 13.97
C LYS A 142 18.73 9.28 13.16
N ASP A 143 18.10 8.58 12.23
CA ASP A 143 18.74 7.87 11.14
C ASP A 143 18.89 8.74 9.91
N ILE A 144 19.87 8.41 9.08
CA ILE A 144 20.08 9.03 7.77
C ILE A 144 19.56 8.05 6.72
N LEU A 145 18.55 8.47 5.98
CA LEU A 145 17.88 7.67 4.95
C LEU A 145 17.95 8.40 3.61
N ASP A 146 18.19 7.67 2.51
CA ASP A 146 18.03 8.21 1.16
C ASP A 146 16.55 8.12 0.74
N MET A 147 15.99 6.92 0.85
CA MET A 147 14.61 6.55 0.51
C MET A 147 14.29 6.47 -0.98
N TYR A 148 15.26 6.69 -1.87
CA TYR A 148 15.08 6.50 -3.31
C TYR A 148 15.18 5.00 -3.66
N PRO A 149 14.13 4.38 -4.23
CA PRO A 149 14.12 2.94 -4.44
C PRO A 149 14.86 2.52 -5.71
N GLU A 150 15.76 1.52 -5.61
CA GLU A 150 16.43 0.89 -6.76
C GLU A 150 15.56 -0.13 -7.49
N VAL A 151 14.63 -0.75 -6.77
CA VAL A 151 13.68 -1.75 -7.29
C VAL A 151 12.25 -1.39 -6.91
N CYS A 152 11.28 -1.85 -7.69
CA CYS A 152 9.87 -1.69 -7.39
C CYS A 152 9.42 -2.82 -6.45
N VAL A 153 8.88 -2.47 -5.28
CA VAL A 153 8.39 -3.46 -4.30
C VAL A 153 6.87 -3.38 -4.20
N GLY A 154 6.22 -4.53 -4.27
CA GLY A 154 4.81 -4.68 -3.90
C GLY A 154 4.62 -5.88 -2.97
N ARG A 155 3.54 -5.87 -2.19
CA ARG A 155 3.25 -6.94 -1.23
C ARG A 155 1.85 -7.52 -1.41
N LEU A 156 1.76 -8.84 -1.33
CA LEU A 156 0.53 -9.59 -1.12
C LEU A 156 0.57 -10.18 0.30
N PRO A 157 -0.02 -9.53 1.32
CA PRO A 157 0.03 -10.00 2.71
C PRO A 157 -0.92 -11.19 2.98
N CYS A 158 -0.95 -12.18 2.08
CA CYS A 158 -1.75 -13.39 2.18
C CYS A 158 -1.48 -14.13 3.50
N LYS A 159 -2.55 -14.48 4.22
CA LYS A 159 -2.46 -15.25 5.47
C LYS A 159 -2.58 -16.76 5.22
N ASN A 160 -3.19 -17.16 4.10
CA ASN A 160 -3.50 -18.53 3.73
C ASN A 160 -3.48 -18.72 2.19
N ILE A 161 -3.62 -19.97 1.74
CA ILE A 161 -3.52 -20.34 0.31
C ILE A 161 -4.73 -19.82 -0.49
N GLU A 162 -5.92 -19.78 0.11
CA GLU A 162 -7.12 -19.29 -0.56
C GLU A 162 -7.01 -17.82 -0.95
N GLU A 163 -6.54 -16.96 -0.04
CA GLU A 163 -6.25 -15.55 -0.35
C GLU A 163 -5.21 -15.39 -1.47
N LEU A 164 -4.23 -16.30 -1.51
CA LEU A 164 -3.20 -16.29 -2.54
C LEU A 164 -3.76 -16.68 -3.91
N GLU A 165 -4.53 -17.76 -3.98
CA GLU A 165 -5.13 -18.25 -5.22
C GLU A 165 -6.08 -17.19 -5.81
N ILE A 166 -6.90 -16.54 -4.99
CA ILE A 166 -7.79 -15.44 -5.41
C ILE A 166 -6.99 -14.33 -6.10
N ILE A 167 -5.93 -13.82 -5.46
CA ILE A 167 -5.19 -12.68 -6.02
C ILE A 167 -4.32 -13.06 -7.22
N VAL A 168 -3.77 -14.28 -7.24
CA VAL A 168 -3.04 -14.80 -8.41
C VAL A 168 -3.96 -14.87 -9.63
N ASP A 169 -5.17 -15.42 -9.46
CA ASP A 169 -6.15 -15.52 -10.54
C ASP A 169 -6.55 -14.14 -11.06
N LYS A 170 -6.80 -13.18 -10.14
CA LYS A 170 -7.08 -11.78 -10.50
C LYS A 170 -5.98 -11.11 -11.31
N ILE A 171 -4.72 -11.23 -10.88
CA ILE A 171 -3.57 -10.63 -11.58
C ILE A 171 -3.50 -11.19 -13.00
N ILE A 172 -3.56 -12.52 -13.14
CA ILE A 172 -3.48 -13.21 -14.43
C ILE A 172 -4.66 -12.83 -15.34
N ASN A 173 -5.89 -12.79 -14.81
CA ASN A 173 -7.07 -12.43 -15.59
C ASN A 173 -7.03 -10.97 -16.04
N TYR A 174 -6.68 -10.05 -15.13
CA TYR A 174 -6.56 -8.63 -15.44
C TYR A 174 -5.54 -8.42 -16.57
N GLU A 175 -4.34 -8.98 -16.45
CA GLU A 175 -3.29 -8.81 -17.45
C GLU A 175 -3.65 -9.41 -18.82
N ASN A 176 -4.44 -10.48 -18.86
CA ASN A 176 -4.88 -11.12 -20.11
C ASN A 176 -6.11 -10.48 -20.75
N THR A 177 -6.94 -9.73 -20.00
CA THR A 177 -8.30 -9.37 -20.46
C THR A 177 -8.64 -7.89 -20.35
N ALA A 178 -7.89 -7.10 -19.59
CA ALA A 178 -8.18 -5.67 -19.42
C ALA A 178 -7.84 -4.83 -20.68
N TYR A 179 -6.94 -5.30 -21.53
CA TYR A 179 -6.42 -4.51 -22.65
C TYR A 179 -7.52 -4.10 -23.63
N GLY A 180 -7.62 -2.79 -23.88
CA GLY A 180 -8.61 -2.21 -24.79
C GLY A 180 -10.07 -2.28 -24.28
N SER A 181 -10.30 -2.71 -23.04
CA SER A 181 -11.64 -2.79 -22.47
C SER A 181 -12.20 -1.41 -22.10
N GLU A 182 -13.47 -1.17 -22.41
CA GLU A 182 -14.12 0.14 -22.14
C GLU A 182 -14.18 0.48 -20.65
N TRP A 183 -14.29 -0.53 -19.78
CA TRP A 183 -14.36 -0.30 -18.33
C TRP A 183 -13.04 0.23 -17.77
N PHE A 184 -11.90 -0.08 -18.40
CA PHE A 184 -10.61 0.41 -17.95
C PHE A 184 -10.50 1.94 -18.12
N TYR A 185 -11.11 2.52 -19.17
CA TYR A 185 -11.11 3.96 -19.42
C TYR A 185 -12.12 4.74 -18.57
N LYS A 186 -12.53 4.19 -17.42
CA LYS A 186 -13.38 4.86 -16.44
C LYS A 186 -12.61 5.11 -15.15
N TYR A 187 -12.71 6.32 -14.65
CA TYR A 187 -12.18 6.78 -13.38
C TYR A 187 -13.33 7.02 -12.41
N VAL A 188 -13.20 6.54 -11.18
CA VAL A 188 -14.18 6.80 -10.11
C VAL A 188 -13.47 7.51 -8.96
N GLY A 189 -13.90 8.73 -8.63
CA GLY A 189 -13.39 9.52 -7.51
C GLY A 189 -14.42 9.62 -6.39
N ILE A 190 -14.07 9.16 -5.18
CA ILE A 190 -14.95 9.08 -4.01
C ILE A 190 -14.36 9.97 -2.92
N ALA A 191 -15.09 11.02 -2.54
CA ALA A 191 -14.54 12.00 -1.63
C ALA A 191 -15.60 12.88 -0.96
N GLY A 192 -15.14 13.69 0.00
CA GLY A 192 -15.91 14.77 0.58
C GLY A 192 -15.01 15.80 1.25
N ASP A 193 -15.58 16.46 2.24
CA ASP A 193 -14.90 17.45 3.04
C ASP A 193 -14.00 16.77 4.08
N THR A 194 -12.67 16.97 3.96
CA THR A 194 -11.72 16.35 4.89
C THR A 194 -11.66 17.15 6.20
N TRP A 195 -11.93 18.45 6.15
CA TRP A 195 -11.81 19.36 7.29
C TRP A 195 -13.01 20.34 7.38
N PRO A 196 -14.24 19.84 7.61
CA PRO A 196 -15.50 20.59 7.41
C PRO A 196 -15.71 21.80 8.30
N GLU A 197 -14.90 21.94 9.35
CA GLU A 197 -14.97 23.07 10.28
C GLU A 197 -13.89 24.14 10.04
N GLN A 198 -12.97 23.93 9.09
CA GLN A 198 -11.81 24.81 8.93
C GLN A 198 -11.94 25.83 7.81
N ASN A 199 -12.58 25.48 6.69
CA ASN A 199 -12.64 26.32 5.49
C ASN A 199 -13.79 25.89 4.54
N ASP A 200 -13.90 26.55 3.37
CA ASP A 200 -14.91 26.27 2.33
C ASP A 200 -14.35 25.46 1.13
N PHE A 201 -13.27 24.70 1.34
CA PHE A 201 -12.69 23.79 0.37
C PHE A 201 -13.05 22.34 0.75
N TYR A 202 -13.36 21.52 -0.25
CA TYR A 202 -13.63 20.10 -0.07
C TYR A 202 -12.40 19.33 -0.51
N GLU A 203 -11.39 19.24 0.37
CA GLU A 203 -10.04 18.84 -0.05
C GLU A 203 -9.99 17.47 -0.73
N GLY A 204 -10.78 16.51 -0.25
CA GLY A 204 -10.87 15.20 -0.89
C GLY A 204 -11.39 15.30 -2.33
N GLU A 205 -12.42 16.11 -2.57
CA GLU A 205 -13.02 16.30 -3.89
C GLU A 205 -12.00 16.94 -4.85
N MET A 206 -11.29 17.99 -4.38
CA MET A 206 -10.22 18.64 -5.13
C MET A 206 -9.10 17.67 -5.51
N ILE A 207 -8.67 16.81 -4.58
CA ILE A 207 -7.62 15.81 -4.86
C ILE A 207 -8.10 14.81 -5.92
N THR A 208 -9.34 14.30 -5.80
CA THR A 208 -9.87 13.36 -6.80
C THR A 208 -10.06 14.00 -8.18
N GLU A 209 -10.36 15.30 -8.25
CA GLU A 209 -10.44 16.03 -9.52
C GLU A 209 -9.05 16.25 -10.12
N ALA A 210 -8.08 16.72 -9.32
CA ALA A 210 -6.71 16.95 -9.78
C ALA A 210 -6.00 15.66 -10.23
N ALA A 211 -6.33 14.51 -9.62
CA ALA A 211 -5.86 13.21 -10.07
C ALA A 211 -6.38 12.86 -11.48
N PHE A 212 -7.66 13.16 -11.76
CA PHE A 212 -8.28 12.89 -13.05
C PHE A 212 -7.73 13.74 -14.19
N ASP A 213 -7.26 14.98 -13.91
CA ASP A 213 -6.68 15.87 -14.92
C ASP A 213 -5.50 15.27 -15.70
N TYR A 214 -4.82 14.26 -15.14
CA TYR A 214 -3.75 13.54 -15.81
C TYR A 214 -4.24 12.43 -16.77
N LEU A 215 -5.49 11.98 -16.65
CA LEU A 215 -6.05 10.82 -17.36
C LEU A 215 -6.69 11.20 -18.70
N ILE A 216 -5.85 11.42 -19.71
CA ILE A 216 -6.30 11.73 -21.08
C ILE A 216 -7.08 10.54 -21.66
N GLY A 217 -8.30 10.78 -22.11
CA GLY A 217 -9.16 9.78 -22.78
C GLY A 217 -9.97 8.91 -21.83
N PHE A 218 -9.99 9.23 -20.53
CA PHE A 218 -10.86 8.57 -19.55
C PHE A 218 -12.17 9.34 -19.36
N GLU A 219 -13.22 8.63 -18.95
CA GLU A 219 -14.45 9.19 -18.41
C GLU A 219 -14.40 9.18 -16.88
N SER A 220 -14.88 10.24 -16.23
CA SER A 220 -14.96 10.33 -14.76
C SER A 220 -16.37 10.09 -14.22
N SER A 221 -16.45 9.44 -13.08
CA SER A 221 -17.62 9.40 -12.20
C SER A 221 -17.21 9.86 -10.81
N TYR A 222 -17.80 10.97 -10.34
CA TYR A 222 -17.50 11.53 -9.03
C TYR A 222 -18.62 11.22 -8.06
N LEU A 223 -18.28 10.54 -6.98
CA LEU A 223 -19.13 10.30 -5.82
C LEU A 223 -18.67 11.23 -4.70
N TRP A 224 -19.29 12.40 -4.69
CA TRP A 224 -18.95 13.52 -3.82
C TRP A 224 -20.08 13.80 -2.85
N THR A 225 -19.72 14.03 -1.60
CA THR A 225 -20.69 14.42 -0.57
C THR A 225 -21.29 15.79 -0.86
N SER A 226 -20.52 16.72 -1.44
CA SER A 226 -21.01 18.07 -1.76
C SER A 226 -22.10 18.10 -2.83
N THR A 227 -22.07 17.13 -3.76
CA THR A 227 -23.08 17.00 -4.82
C THR A 227 -24.25 16.10 -4.42
N GLY A 228 -24.15 15.46 -3.25
CA GLY A 228 -25.11 14.47 -2.78
C GLY A 228 -25.12 13.19 -3.63
N SER A 229 -24.04 12.91 -4.36
CA SER A 229 -23.88 11.64 -5.10
C SER A 229 -23.27 10.55 -4.23
N PHE A 230 -22.62 10.92 -3.12
CA PHE A 230 -22.21 10.01 -2.06
C PHE A 230 -23.00 10.32 -0.78
N LYS A 231 -23.96 9.46 -0.44
CA LYS A 231 -24.79 9.57 0.77
C LYS A 231 -24.55 8.44 1.75
N ASP A 232 -24.23 7.27 1.21
CA ASP A 232 -23.84 6.10 1.98
C ASP A 232 -23.00 5.13 1.14
N LYS A 233 -22.48 4.10 1.80
CA LYS A 233 -21.67 3.04 1.21
C LYS A 233 -22.28 2.37 -0.04
N GLN A 234 -23.60 2.32 -0.19
CA GLN A 234 -24.24 1.65 -1.33
C GLN A 234 -23.98 2.42 -2.62
N ASP A 235 -23.94 3.76 -2.58
CA ASP A 235 -23.61 4.57 -3.75
C ASP A 235 -22.22 4.20 -4.30
N VAL A 236 -21.25 3.99 -3.39
CA VAL A 236 -19.89 3.54 -3.72
C VAL A 236 -19.90 2.14 -4.32
N ILE A 237 -20.56 1.19 -3.65
CA ILE A 237 -20.63 -0.21 -4.09
C ILE A 237 -21.27 -0.29 -5.49
N ASP A 238 -22.39 0.40 -5.70
CA ASP A 238 -23.12 0.40 -6.96
C ASP A 238 -22.31 1.01 -8.12
N GLU A 239 -21.55 2.07 -7.86
CA GLU A 239 -20.70 2.69 -8.88
C GLU A 239 -19.52 1.80 -9.25
N VAL A 240 -18.81 1.25 -8.26
CA VAL A 240 -17.68 0.35 -8.50
C VAL A 240 -18.13 -0.93 -9.21
N ASN A 241 -19.33 -1.44 -8.91
CA ASN A 241 -19.93 -2.60 -9.57
C ASN A 241 -20.17 -2.40 -11.08
N LYS A 242 -20.20 -1.16 -11.57
CA LYS A 242 -20.25 -0.88 -13.03
C LYS A 242 -18.90 -1.21 -13.72
N GLY A 243 -17.81 -1.15 -12.96
CA GLY A 243 -16.42 -1.37 -13.38
C GLY A 243 -15.71 -0.08 -13.76
N CYS A 244 -14.48 0.07 -13.28
CA CYS A 244 -13.58 1.19 -13.55
C CYS A 244 -12.12 0.72 -13.60
N GLY A 245 -11.25 1.43 -14.32
CA GLY A 245 -9.82 1.13 -14.36
C GLY A 245 -9.06 1.75 -13.20
N PHE A 246 -9.48 2.95 -12.77
CA PHE A 246 -8.92 3.63 -11.61
C PHE A 246 -10.03 4.02 -10.63
N LEU A 247 -9.73 3.79 -9.35
CA LEU A 247 -10.62 4.10 -8.24
C LEU A 247 -9.85 4.89 -7.19
N VAL A 248 -10.32 6.07 -6.82
CA VAL A 248 -9.62 6.94 -5.86
C VAL A 248 -10.55 7.31 -4.73
N PHE A 249 -10.12 7.03 -3.51
CA PHE A 249 -10.78 7.46 -2.29
C PHE A 249 -9.95 8.57 -1.63
N CYS A 250 -10.57 9.68 -1.25
CA CYS A 250 -9.92 10.72 -0.45
C CYS A 250 -10.80 11.13 0.73
N GLY A 251 -10.37 10.82 1.94
CA GLY A 251 -11.15 11.01 3.16
C GLY A 251 -10.39 10.58 4.41
N HIS A 252 -11.14 10.06 5.39
CA HIS A 252 -10.62 9.55 6.66
C HIS A 252 -10.64 8.03 6.68
N GLY A 253 -9.76 7.45 7.48
CA GLY A 253 -9.60 6.01 7.54
C GLY A 253 -9.13 5.52 8.90
N ASP A 254 -9.41 4.25 9.13
CA ASP A 254 -8.80 3.40 10.13
C ASP A 254 -8.62 2.00 9.49
N PRO A 255 -7.94 1.04 10.13
CA PRO A 255 -7.69 -0.25 9.50
C PRO A 255 -8.93 -1.02 9.04
N MET A 256 -10.13 -0.73 9.56
CA MET A 256 -11.36 -1.45 9.22
C MET A 256 -12.44 -0.58 8.55
N ILE A 257 -12.22 0.72 8.41
CA ILE A 257 -13.25 1.67 8.02
C ILE A 257 -12.67 2.82 7.21
N TRP A 258 -13.49 3.32 6.29
CA TRP A 258 -13.21 4.51 5.52
C TRP A 258 -14.49 5.35 5.44
N GLY A 259 -14.34 6.68 5.49
CA GLY A 259 -15.47 7.60 5.42
C GLY A 259 -15.01 9.04 5.20
N THR A 260 -15.97 9.95 5.05
CA THR A 260 -15.69 11.37 4.86
C THR A 260 -16.82 12.22 5.40
N TYR A 261 -16.72 13.56 5.37
CA TYR A 261 -17.78 14.45 5.82
C TYR A 261 -18.48 15.16 4.66
N PRO A 262 -19.79 15.44 4.78
CA PRO A 262 -20.45 16.44 3.96
C PRO A 262 -19.91 17.85 4.26
N PRO A 263 -20.06 18.80 3.32
CA PRO A 263 -19.70 20.19 3.54
C PRO A 263 -20.31 20.77 4.81
N HIS A 264 -19.45 21.31 5.69
CA HIS A 264 -19.87 22.00 6.92
C HIS A 264 -20.66 21.15 7.93
N GLU A 265 -20.62 19.82 7.80
CA GLU A 265 -21.29 18.89 8.71
C GLU A 265 -20.29 18.16 9.61
N LYS A 266 -20.71 17.85 10.85
CA LYS A 266 -19.91 17.06 11.80
C LYS A 266 -20.24 15.58 11.78
N GLU A 267 -21.36 15.20 11.15
CA GLU A 267 -21.76 13.82 11.01
C GLU A 267 -21.02 13.24 9.80
N TRP A 268 -20.26 12.17 10.04
CA TRP A 268 -19.51 11.52 8.97
C TRP A 268 -20.45 10.64 8.12
N ILE A 269 -20.06 10.40 6.88
CA ILE A 269 -20.68 9.41 6.00
C ILE A 269 -19.72 8.22 5.89
N ASP A 270 -20.23 7.05 6.28
CA ASP A 270 -19.53 5.79 6.12
C ASP A 270 -19.43 5.42 4.63
N GLY A 271 -18.21 5.15 4.18
CA GLY A 271 -17.99 4.32 3.01
C GLY A 271 -18.10 2.82 3.35
N PRO A 272 -17.70 1.96 2.42
CA PRO A 272 -17.70 0.51 2.64
C PRO A 272 -16.78 0.13 3.82
N LEU A 273 -17.28 -0.70 4.73
CA LEU A 273 -16.50 -1.28 5.82
C LEU A 273 -15.69 -2.49 5.34
N TYR A 274 -14.65 -2.87 6.09
CA TYR A 274 -13.80 -4.02 5.72
C TYR A 274 -14.58 -5.36 5.60
N ASP A 275 -15.68 -5.52 6.33
CA ASP A 275 -16.54 -6.72 6.33
C ASP A 275 -17.69 -6.64 5.31
N GLN A 276 -17.77 -5.53 4.56
CA GLN A 276 -18.74 -5.30 3.49
C GLN A 276 -18.08 -5.38 2.10
N MET A 277 -16.78 -5.68 2.04
CA MET A 277 -16.05 -5.74 0.78
C MET A 277 -16.58 -6.81 -0.18
N ASP A 278 -17.21 -7.87 0.33
CA ASP A 278 -17.82 -8.92 -0.49
C ASP A 278 -19.05 -8.44 -1.30
N GLU A 279 -19.54 -7.22 -1.05
CA GLU A 279 -20.60 -6.57 -1.86
C GLU A 279 -20.07 -5.98 -3.18
N PHE A 280 -18.74 -5.86 -3.33
CA PHE A 280 -18.11 -5.54 -4.61
C PHE A 280 -18.13 -6.78 -5.53
N ILE A 281 -19.10 -6.80 -6.43
CA ILE A 281 -19.38 -7.87 -7.41
C ILE A 281 -19.08 -7.43 -8.85
N ASN A 282 -18.11 -6.53 -9.03
CA ASN A 282 -17.63 -6.05 -10.33
C ASN A 282 -16.93 -7.13 -11.19
N GLY A 283 -16.82 -8.37 -10.72
CA GLY A 283 -16.20 -9.48 -11.43
C GLY A 283 -14.76 -9.16 -11.82
N GLU A 284 -14.39 -9.46 -13.06
CA GLU A 284 -13.04 -9.22 -13.58
C GLU A 284 -12.74 -7.76 -13.95
N LYS A 285 -13.67 -6.82 -13.71
CA LYS A 285 -13.46 -5.38 -13.96
C LYS A 285 -12.76 -4.73 -12.76
N LEU A 286 -11.51 -5.12 -12.53
CA LEU A 286 -10.77 -4.86 -11.31
C LEU A 286 -9.99 -3.56 -11.39
N PRO A 287 -10.38 -2.46 -10.71
CA PRO A 287 -9.62 -1.22 -10.70
C PRO A 287 -8.25 -1.38 -10.03
N ILE A 288 -7.34 -0.48 -10.38
CA ILE A 288 -6.21 -0.09 -9.54
C ILE A 288 -6.70 1.02 -8.60
N THR A 289 -6.63 0.78 -7.29
CA THR A 289 -7.21 1.68 -6.29
C THR A 289 -6.13 2.49 -5.57
N LEU A 290 -6.38 3.78 -5.34
CA LEU A 290 -5.62 4.61 -4.41
C LEU A 290 -6.57 5.00 -3.28
N VAL A 291 -6.19 4.73 -2.03
CA VAL A 291 -6.98 5.09 -0.85
C VAL A 291 -6.22 6.06 0.04
N GLY A 292 -6.69 7.30 0.06
CA GLY A 292 -6.32 8.33 1.02
C GLY A 292 -7.13 8.19 2.31
N GLY A 293 -6.42 8.26 3.43
CA GLY A 293 -6.95 7.97 4.75
C GLY A 293 -5.94 7.22 5.63
N CYS A 294 -6.07 7.39 6.95
CA CYS A 294 -5.16 6.79 7.90
C CYS A 294 -5.32 5.26 7.92
N ASN A 295 -4.20 4.54 8.01
CA ASN A 295 -4.13 3.10 8.32
C ASN A 295 -4.93 2.13 7.41
N ASN A 296 -5.53 2.57 6.30
CA ASN A 296 -6.36 1.68 5.47
C ASN A 296 -5.57 0.50 4.89
N ALA A 297 -4.26 0.64 4.73
CA ALA A 297 -3.34 -0.41 4.30
C ALA A 297 -2.52 -1.03 5.45
N GLN A 298 -2.90 -0.84 6.73
CA GLN A 298 -2.21 -1.41 7.89
C GLN A 298 -2.37 -2.95 7.96
N PHE A 299 -1.51 -3.71 7.28
CA PHE A 299 -1.69 -5.15 7.12
C PHE A 299 -1.15 -6.02 8.28
N ASP A 300 -0.78 -5.42 9.42
CA ASP A 300 -0.44 -6.14 10.65
C ASP A 300 -1.63 -6.39 11.60
N VAL A 301 -2.84 -5.97 11.19
CA VAL A 301 -4.10 -6.26 11.91
C VAL A 301 -4.37 -7.76 12.10
N SER A 302 -5.01 -8.07 13.22
CA SER A 302 -5.36 -9.45 13.59
C SER A 302 -6.34 -9.49 14.76
N PHE A 303 -7.23 -10.48 14.80
CA PHE A 303 -8.01 -10.79 16.00
C PHE A 303 -7.13 -11.06 17.25
N LEU A 304 -5.86 -11.43 17.06
CA LEU A 304 -4.91 -11.53 18.17
C LEU A 304 -4.63 -10.18 18.85
N ASN A 305 -4.77 -9.06 18.15
CA ASN A 305 -4.65 -7.72 18.73
C ASN A 305 -5.79 -7.43 19.70
N PHE A 306 -7.01 -7.89 19.42
CA PHE A 306 -8.11 -7.86 20.39
C PHE A 306 -7.76 -8.63 21.67
N ILE A 307 -7.30 -9.88 21.52
CA ILE A 307 -6.92 -10.72 22.67
C ILE A 307 -5.80 -10.05 23.48
N LYS A 308 -4.75 -9.57 22.79
CA LYS A 308 -3.62 -8.86 23.41
C LYS A 308 -4.11 -7.63 24.17
N GLY A 309 -4.94 -6.80 23.54
CA GLY A 309 -5.49 -5.57 24.12
C GLY A 309 -6.30 -5.83 25.39
N VAL A 310 -7.15 -6.86 25.38
CA VAL A 310 -7.90 -7.28 26.58
C VAL A 310 -6.97 -7.78 27.69
N LEU A 311 -5.93 -8.55 27.36
CA LEU A 311 -4.98 -9.06 28.36
C LEU A 311 -4.11 -7.96 28.98
N GLU A 312 -3.66 -6.99 28.18
CA GLU A 312 -2.76 -5.92 28.64
C GLU A 312 -3.51 -4.77 29.33
N LYS A 313 -4.66 -4.37 28.78
CA LYS A 313 -5.40 -3.16 29.21
C LYS A 313 -6.66 -3.49 30.03
N GLY A 314 -7.13 -4.74 30.04
CA GLY A 314 -8.37 -5.13 30.72
C GLY A 314 -9.58 -4.31 30.24
N LEU A 315 -10.44 -3.87 31.16
CA LEU A 315 -11.59 -3.01 30.83
C LEU A 315 -11.19 -1.65 30.23
N LYS A 316 -9.96 -1.17 30.45
CA LYS A 316 -9.47 0.08 29.84
C LYS A 316 -9.34 -0.02 28.34
N TYR A 317 -9.28 -1.23 27.78
CA TYR A 317 -9.27 -1.46 26.33
C TYR A 317 -10.50 -0.88 25.63
N PHE A 318 -11.64 -0.81 26.31
CA PHE A 318 -12.92 -0.34 25.75
C PHE A 318 -13.22 1.15 26.05
N ILE A 319 -12.30 1.86 26.71
CA ILE A 319 -12.48 3.27 27.04
C ILE A 319 -12.07 4.13 25.84
N LYS A 320 -13.01 4.94 25.32
CA LYS A 320 -12.73 5.92 24.28
C LYS A 320 -12.12 7.17 24.91
N TYR A 321 -10.89 7.50 24.55
CA TYR A 321 -10.24 8.76 24.94
C TYR A 321 -10.40 9.80 23.82
N PRO A 322 -10.61 11.09 24.15
CA PRO A 322 -10.65 12.15 23.15
C PRO A 322 -9.26 12.40 22.57
N GLY A 323 -9.18 12.61 21.25
CA GLY A 323 -7.99 13.10 20.56
C GLY A 323 -7.34 12.09 19.60
N ILE A 324 -7.18 10.83 20.00
CA ILE A 324 -6.57 9.78 19.16
C ILE A 324 -7.23 8.43 19.51
N PRO A 325 -7.64 7.61 18.53
CA PRO A 325 -8.19 6.30 18.81
C PRO A 325 -7.18 5.45 19.60
N GLN A 326 -7.64 4.85 20.70
CA GLN A 326 -6.80 4.00 21.55
C GLN A 326 -7.55 2.73 21.93
N GLY A 327 -6.79 1.63 22.08
CA GLY A 327 -7.34 0.34 22.46
C GLY A 327 -8.28 -0.19 21.38
N TYR A 328 -9.51 -0.52 21.75
CA TYR A 328 -10.49 -1.12 20.85
C TYR A 328 -10.82 -0.24 19.63
N TYR A 329 -10.70 1.08 19.78
CA TYR A 329 -11.01 2.06 18.73
C TYR A 329 -9.86 2.29 17.76
N GLU A 330 -8.69 1.64 17.92
CA GLU A 330 -7.64 1.63 16.90
C GLU A 330 -8.04 0.75 15.69
N TYR A 331 -9.12 -0.05 15.82
CA TYR A 331 -9.62 -0.97 14.78
C TYR A 331 -8.56 -1.92 14.22
N ASP A 332 -7.49 -2.18 14.97
CA ASP A 332 -6.38 -3.05 14.56
C ASP A 332 -6.68 -4.55 14.74
N TRP A 333 -7.89 -4.87 15.18
CA TRP A 333 -8.31 -6.21 15.54
C TRP A 333 -9.07 -6.96 14.43
N GLY A 334 -9.27 -6.32 13.28
CA GLY A 334 -9.86 -6.93 12.09
C GLY A 334 -9.07 -8.14 11.60
N SER A 335 -9.74 -9.05 10.90
CA SER A 335 -9.07 -10.19 10.25
C SER A 335 -8.20 -9.77 9.07
N LYS A 336 -8.53 -8.66 8.42
CA LYS A 336 -7.83 -8.00 7.31
C LYS A 336 -7.98 -6.49 7.49
N CYS A 337 -7.05 -5.71 6.93
CA CYS A 337 -7.24 -4.27 6.83
C CYS A 337 -8.15 -3.95 5.64
N TRP A 338 -8.70 -2.74 5.62
CA TRP A 338 -9.64 -2.24 4.62
C TRP A 338 -9.16 -2.48 3.19
N ALA A 339 -7.89 -2.15 2.92
CA ALA A 339 -7.31 -2.34 1.60
C ALA A 339 -7.21 -3.83 1.24
N TRP A 340 -6.68 -4.67 2.15
CA TRP A 340 -6.51 -6.09 1.86
C TRP A 340 -7.84 -6.86 1.80
N SER A 341 -8.87 -6.41 2.53
CA SER A 341 -10.22 -6.97 2.40
C SER A 341 -10.78 -6.74 1.00
N MET A 342 -10.56 -5.57 0.38
CA MET A 342 -11.02 -5.29 -0.99
C MET A 342 -10.22 -6.08 -2.05
N VAL A 343 -8.90 -6.21 -1.88
CA VAL A 343 -8.04 -6.99 -2.80
C VAL A 343 -8.44 -8.47 -2.82
N THR A 344 -8.89 -9.01 -1.68
CA THR A 344 -9.18 -10.45 -1.53
C THR A 344 -10.64 -10.84 -1.73
N VAL A 345 -11.47 -9.92 -2.23
CA VAL A 345 -12.85 -10.24 -2.66
C VAL A 345 -12.81 -11.19 -3.84
N LYS A 346 -13.46 -12.34 -3.77
CA LYS A 346 -13.35 -13.38 -4.80
C LYS A 346 -13.95 -12.99 -6.15
N ASP A 347 -15.16 -12.42 -6.13
CA ASP A 347 -15.95 -12.13 -7.34
C ASP A 347 -16.00 -10.62 -7.70
N GLY A 348 -14.96 -9.88 -7.32
CA GLY A 348 -14.87 -8.44 -7.56
C GLY A 348 -13.77 -7.76 -6.74
N GLY A 349 -14.00 -6.55 -6.26
CA GLY A 349 -13.01 -5.73 -5.56
C GLY A 349 -12.03 -5.07 -6.52
N CYS A 350 -10.72 -5.18 -6.27
CA CYS A 350 -9.67 -4.55 -7.08
C CYS A 350 -8.51 -5.53 -7.36
N VAL A 351 -7.60 -5.15 -8.26
CA VAL A 351 -6.38 -5.93 -8.58
C VAL A 351 -5.17 -5.49 -7.75
N ALA A 352 -5.14 -4.23 -7.32
CA ALA A 352 -4.10 -3.67 -6.47
C ALA A 352 -4.62 -2.43 -5.74
N ILE A 353 -4.06 -2.15 -4.56
CA ILE A 353 -4.33 -0.93 -3.79
C ILE A 353 -3.04 -0.26 -3.33
N MET A 354 -2.98 1.06 -3.41
CA MET A 354 -2.00 1.89 -2.72
C MET A 354 -2.67 2.67 -1.57
N GLY A 355 -2.04 2.71 -0.40
CA GLY A 355 -2.59 3.41 0.76
C GLY A 355 -1.64 3.45 1.96
N ASN A 356 -2.04 4.15 3.01
CA ASN A 356 -1.20 4.33 4.20
C ASN A 356 -1.27 3.15 5.16
N THR A 357 -0.11 2.71 5.63
CA THR A 357 0.06 1.74 6.72
C THR A 357 0.04 2.38 8.11
N GLY A 358 0.07 3.71 8.17
CA GLY A 358 0.12 4.52 9.38
C GLY A 358 -0.84 5.71 9.34
N LEU A 359 -0.73 6.59 10.33
CA LEU A 359 -1.46 7.86 10.39
C LEU A 359 -1.03 8.78 9.24
N SER A 360 -1.94 9.02 8.29
CA SER A 360 -1.69 9.88 7.13
C SER A 360 -1.76 11.36 7.47
N TYR A 361 -1.09 12.18 6.64
CA TYR A 361 -1.12 13.63 6.75
C TYR A 361 -1.77 14.27 5.53
N SER A 362 -2.59 15.28 5.80
CA SER A 362 -3.25 16.11 4.80
C SER A 362 -3.10 17.60 5.16
N MET A 363 -3.25 18.45 4.16
CA MET A 363 -3.29 19.91 4.33
C MET A 363 -4.69 20.43 4.02
N THR A 364 -5.02 21.61 4.53
CA THR A 364 -6.31 22.25 4.30
C THR A 364 -6.26 23.24 3.13
N GLY A 365 -7.41 23.47 2.50
CA GLY A 365 -7.55 24.35 1.34
C GLY A 365 -6.69 23.92 0.15
N GLU A 366 -6.29 24.87 -0.71
CA GLU A 366 -5.48 24.60 -1.92
C GLU A 366 -4.15 23.89 -1.63
N GLN A 367 -3.64 23.96 -0.39
CA GLN A 367 -2.40 23.29 -0.03
C GLN A 367 -2.53 21.76 -0.04
N CYS A 368 -3.75 21.21 0.05
CA CYS A 368 -3.98 19.77 -0.12
C CYS A 368 -3.46 19.23 -1.46
N LEU A 369 -3.43 20.08 -2.50
CA LEU A 369 -2.97 19.70 -3.82
C LEU A 369 -1.46 19.75 -3.98
N SER A 370 -0.73 20.34 -3.04
CA SER A 370 0.72 20.56 -3.16
C SER A 370 1.53 19.86 -2.08
N LYS A 371 0.91 19.27 -1.05
CA LYS A 371 1.60 18.60 0.06
C LYS A 371 0.97 17.27 0.45
N PHE A 372 1.79 16.45 1.10
CA PHE A 372 1.42 15.20 1.76
C PHE A 372 0.59 14.27 0.85
N GLU A 373 -0.37 13.55 1.41
CA GLU A 373 -1.14 12.51 0.71
C GLU A 373 -1.83 13.02 -0.56
N GLY A 374 -2.45 14.20 -0.51
CA GLY A 374 -3.16 14.77 -1.67
C GLY A 374 -2.26 15.05 -2.86
N PHE A 375 -1.05 15.54 -2.61
CA PHE A 375 -0.04 15.69 -3.66
C PHE A 375 0.55 14.36 -4.12
N LEU A 376 0.79 13.44 -3.18
CA LEU A 376 1.30 12.11 -3.48
C LEU A 376 0.37 11.36 -4.43
N ILE A 377 -0.94 11.31 -4.16
CA ILE A 377 -1.95 10.64 -5.01
C ILE A 377 -1.87 11.14 -6.47
N GLN A 378 -1.78 12.46 -6.67
CA GLN A 378 -1.65 13.04 -8.01
C GLN A 378 -0.37 12.59 -8.73
N GLN A 379 0.74 12.39 -8.02
CA GLN A 379 2.01 12.00 -8.64
C GLN A 379 1.95 10.59 -9.27
N PHE A 380 1.06 9.71 -8.82
CA PHE A 380 0.82 8.42 -9.50
C PHE A 380 0.27 8.64 -10.90
N PHE A 381 -0.77 9.47 -11.01
CA PHE A 381 -1.43 9.73 -12.30
C PHE A 381 -0.54 10.55 -13.24
N ARG A 382 0.25 11.48 -12.70
CA ARG A 382 1.33 12.11 -13.46
C ARG A 382 2.30 11.08 -14.02
N SER A 383 2.78 10.15 -13.19
CA SER A 383 3.68 9.10 -13.64
C SER A 383 3.06 8.22 -14.73
N TYR A 384 1.79 7.89 -14.61
CA TYR A 384 1.06 7.13 -15.63
C TYR A 384 0.95 7.92 -16.94
N GLN A 385 0.60 9.21 -16.89
CA GLN A 385 0.53 10.10 -18.05
C GLN A 385 1.89 10.23 -18.77
N GLU A 386 2.99 10.23 -18.02
CA GLU A 386 4.36 10.25 -18.55
C GLU A 386 4.79 8.90 -19.18
N GLY A 387 3.89 7.92 -19.25
CA GLY A 387 4.07 6.65 -19.95
C GLY A 387 4.61 5.51 -19.08
N LYS A 388 4.62 5.65 -17.75
CA LYS A 388 4.91 4.53 -16.84
C LYS A 388 3.67 3.65 -16.73
N ASP A 389 3.61 2.63 -17.57
CA ASP A 389 2.44 1.74 -17.72
C ASP A 389 2.60 0.38 -17.01
N THR A 390 3.65 0.22 -16.20
CA THR A 390 3.79 -0.86 -15.22
C THR A 390 3.55 -0.31 -13.81
N LEU A 391 2.78 -1.02 -13.00
CA LEU A 391 2.27 -0.52 -11.71
C LEU A 391 3.38 -0.09 -10.75
N GLY A 392 4.42 -0.91 -10.59
CA GLY A 392 5.57 -0.60 -9.75
C GLY A 392 6.40 0.57 -10.27
N ASP A 393 6.50 0.74 -11.60
CA ASP A 393 7.18 1.89 -12.19
C ASP A 393 6.43 3.20 -11.90
N ALA A 394 5.10 3.17 -12.01
CA ALA A 394 4.26 4.33 -11.69
C ALA A 394 4.31 4.66 -10.19
N TYR A 395 4.23 3.63 -9.34
CA TYR A 395 4.34 3.76 -7.88
C TYR A 395 5.72 4.28 -7.43
N ASN A 396 6.84 3.72 -7.91
CA ASN A 396 8.16 4.22 -7.54
C ASN A 396 8.38 5.66 -8.01
N SER A 397 7.96 5.99 -9.23
CA SER A 397 8.08 7.36 -9.77
C SER A 397 7.24 8.35 -8.95
N GLN A 398 6.04 7.95 -8.49
CA GLN A 398 5.21 8.74 -7.58
C GLN A 398 5.99 9.12 -6.31
N LEU A 399 6.66 8.16 -5.67
CA LEU A 399 7.46 8.42 -4.46
C LEU A 399 8.64 9.36 -4.76
N ILE A 400 9.36 9.11 -5.86
CA ILE A 400 10.51 9.92 -6.30
C ILE A 400 10.08 11.36 -6.59
N TYR A 401 8.98 11.58 -7.32
CA TYR A 401 8.48 12.91 -7.63
C TYR A 401 8.08 13.69 -6.38
N TYR A 402 7.55 13.01 -5.37
CA TYR A 402 7.31 13.62 -4.08
C TYR A 402 8.62 14.05 -3.41
N MET A 403 9.61 13.16 -3.35
CA MET A 403 10.89 13.42 -2.68
C MET A 403 11.76 14.46 -3.37
N ASP A 404 11.66 14.59 -4.70
CA ASP A 404 12.36 15.64 -5.46
C ASP A 404 11.91 17.05 -5.04
N ILE A 405 10.65 17.18 -4.60
CA ILE A 405 10.10 18.45 -4.10
C ILE A 405 10.25 18.55 -2.58
N TYR A 406 10.07 17.43 -1.87
CA TYR A 406 10.13 17.32 -0.42
C TYR A 406 11.18 16.30 0.03
N PRO A 407 12.48 16.69 0.06
CA PRO A 407 13.54 15.76 0.38
C PRO A 407 13.37 15.07 1.74
N SER A 408 13.47 13.76 1.67
CA SER A 408 13.50 12.71 2.69
C SER A 408 13.94 13.12 4.11
N MET A 409 15.05 13.88 4.25
CA MET A 409 15.66 14.20 5.55
C MET A 409 15.51 15.66 6.03
N ILE A 410 14.56 16.43 5.46
CA ILE A 410 14.28 17.83 5.85
C ILE A 410 13.15 17.94 6.88
N ASN A 411 12.04 17.24 6.66
CA ASN A 411 10.83 17.33 7.49
C ASN A 411 10.32 15.93 7.84
N ARG A 412 10.01 15.69 9.12
CA ARG A 412 9.53 14.38 9.61
C ARG A 412 8.18 13.96 9.02
N SER A 413 7.29 14.91 8.75
CA SER A 413 5.99 14.63 8.12
C SER A 413 6.15 14.20 6.66
N ASP A 414 6.98 14.91 5.88
CA ASP A 414 7.27 14.52 4.50
C ASP A 414 8.01 13.18 4.42
N CYS A 415 8.97 12.97 5.33
CA CYS A 415 9.67 11.70 5.50
C CYS A 415 8.69 10.54 5.76
N LYS A 416 7.68 10.77 6.60
CA LYS A 416 6.67 9.78 6.97
C LYS A 416 5.72 9.44 5.82
N VAL A 417 5.23 10.46 5.08
CA VAL A 417 4.26 10.28 3.97
C VAL A 417 4.75 9.27 2.94
N VAL A 418 6.03 9.33 2.58
CA VAL A 418 6.63 8.40 1.60
C VAL A 418 6.82 7.00 2.18
N GLN A 419 7.14 6.88 3.47
CA GLN A 419 7.40 5.59 4.11
C GLN A 419 6.14 4.77 4.39
N GLU A 420 5.01 5.42 4.64
CA GLU A 420 3.76 4.74 5.00
C GLU A 420 2.90 4.36 3.79
N TRP A 421 3.13 5.00 2.64
CA TRP A 421 2.40 4.75 1.41
C TRP A 421 2.86 3.44 0.76
N THR A 422 2.10 2.36 0.90
CA THR A 422 2.50 1.02 0.45
C THR A 422 1.69 0.56 -0.76
N LEU A 423 2.32 -0.24 -1.63
CA LEU A 423 1.66 -0.96 -2.72
C LEU A 423 1.27 -2.39 -2.29
N LEU A 424 -0.03 -2.61 -2.09
CA LEU A 424 -0.62 -3.94 -1.95
C LEU A 424 -1.02 -4.47 -3.34
N GLY A 425 -0.07 -5.08 -4.04
CA GLY A 425 -0.25 -5.58 -5.40
C GLY A 425 1.03 -6.11 -6.01
N ASP A 426 0.94 -6.59 -7.24
CA ASP A 426 2.08 -7.02 -8.03
C ASP A 426 2.77 -5.79 -8.69
N PRO A 427 4.03 -5.47 -8.34
CA PRO A 427 4.71 -4.31 -8.90
C PRO A 427 5.02 -4.47 -10.40
N SER A 428 4.97 -5.68 -10.94
CA SER A 428 5.17 -5.95 -12.36
C SER A 428 3.87 -5.90 -13.19
N LEU A 429 2.72 -5.67 -12.54
CA LEU A 429 1.41 -5.62 -13.21
C LEU A 429 1.42 -4.60 -14.35
N LYS A 430 1.03 -5.03 -15.55
CA LYS A 430 0.78 -4.11 -16.67
C LYS A 430 -0.52 -3.36 -16.46
N ILE A 431 -0.46 -2.04 -16.27
CA ILE A 431 -1.63 -1.18 -16.09
C ILE A 431 -2.48 -1.24 -17.37
N GLY A 432 -3.73 -1.71 -17.24
CA GLY A 432 -4.64 -1.91 -18.36
C GLY A 432 -4.43 -3.21 -19.14
N GLY A 433 -3.53 -4.11 -18.73
CA GLY A 433 -3.29 -5.40 -19.39
C GLY A 433 -2.44 -5.33 -20.66
N TYR A 434 -2.15 -6.50 -21.25
CA TYR A 434 -1.24 -6.68 -22.41
C TYR A 434 -1.93 -6.63 -23.78
#